data_AF-A0A3N9P936-F1
#
_entry.id   AF-A0A3N9P936-F1
#
_cell.length_a   1.000
_cell.length_b   1.000
_cell.length_c   1.000
_cell.angle_alpha   90.00
_cell.angle_beta   90.00
_cell.angle_gamma   90.00
#
_symmetry.space_group_name_H-M   'P 1'
#
loop_
_entity.id
_entity.type
_entity.pdbx_description
1 polymer ?
#
loop_
_entity_poly.entity_id
_entity_poly.type
_entity_poly.pdbx_seq_one_letter_code
_entity_poly.pdbx_strand_id
1 'polypeptide(L)'
;MSKLSGNERWKTKMILTEHAEEYERQDHNERNRGNMLTNEERTMVRDLILLPYIDTMVSKSMKEIEQSGNILTPMYLMFGQFVQNRISKDTFQLQRELKRTISGL
;
A
#
# COMPACT_ATOMS: atom_id res chain seq x y z
N MET A 1 -2.59 3.84 -30.79
CA MET A 1 -1.33 3.28 -31.33
C MET A 1 -1.14 1.85 -30.80
N SER A 2 -1.90 0.88 -31.30
CA SER A 2 -1.90 -0.51 -30.78
C SER A 2 -1.77 -1.52 -31.94
N LYS A 3 -0.62 -1.52 -32.62
CA LYS A 3 -0.35 -2.48 -33.71
C LYS A 3 1.07 -3.06 -33.72
N LEU A 4 1.87 -2.84 -32.67
CA LEU A 4 3.28 -3.29 -32.62
C LEU A 4 3.62 -4.20 -31.43
N SER A 5 2.70 -4.45 -30.50
CA SER A 5 2.96 -5.30 -29.32
C SER A 5 2.96 -6.82 -29.63
N GLY A 6 2.31 -7.25 -30.72
CA GLY A 6 2.03 -8.68 -30.96
C GLY A 6 3.02 -9.43 -31.85
N ASN A 7 4.12 -8.81 -32.30
CA ASN A 7 5.04 -9.45 -33.24
C ASN A 7 6.45 -9.41 -32.68
N GLU A 8 6.83 -10.47 -31.97
CA GLU A 8 8.16 -10.70 -31.40
C GLU A 8 9.30 -10.79 -32.43
N ARG A 9 9.07 -10.39 -33.68
CA ARG A 9 10.06 -10.33 -34.77
C ARG A 9 11.32 -9.52 -34.45
N TRP A 10 11.23 -8.57 -33.53
CA TRP A 10 12.39 -7.80 -33.09
C TRP A 10 13.37 -8.63 -32.25
N LYS A 11 12.92 -9.72 -31.58
CA LYS A 11 13.82 -10.67 -30.89
C LYS A 11 14.69 -11.46 -31.87
N THR A 12 14.20 -11.71 -33.08
CA THR A 12 14.88 -12.55 -34.07
C THR A 12 15.83 -11.74 -34.96
N LYS A 13 15.62 -10.44 -35.13
CA LYS A 13 16.34 -9.64 -36.12
C LYS A 13 17.52 -8.88 -35.49
N MET A 14 18.61 -9.62 -35.28
CA MET A 14 19.97 -9.07 -35.08
C MET A 14 20.21 -8.33 -33.77
N ILE A 15 20.22 -9.07 -32.66
CA ILE A 15 20.93 -8.63 -31.45
C ILE A 15 21.97 -9.72 -31.18
N LEU A 16 23.27 -9.35 -31.18
CA LEU A 16 24.35 -10.21 -30.71
C LEU A 16 23.94 -10.76 -29.34
N THR A 17 24.05 -12.07 -29.14
CA THR A 17 23.51 -12.80 -27.98
C THR A 17 23.87 -12.12 -26.63
N GLU A 18 25.05 -11.52 -26.56
CA GLU A 18 25.57 -10.72 -25.45
C GLU A 18 24.78 -9.41 -25.15
N HIS A 19 24.26 -8.71 -26.16
CA HIS A 19 23.40 -7.53 -25.96
C HIS A 19 21.95 -7.90 -25.60
N ALA A 20 21.46 -9.05 -26.06
CA ALA A 20 20.12 -9.54 -25.71
C ALA A 20 20.07 -9.90 -24.22
N GLU A 21 21.14 -10.53 -23.70
CA GLU A 21 21.30 -10.80 -22.27
C GLU A 21 21.36 -9.53 -21.43
N GLU A 22 22.03 -8.48 -21.89
CA GLU A 22 22.08 -7.18 -21.19
C GLU A 22 20.71 -6.51 -21.10
N TYR A 23 19.90 -6.58 -22.18
CA TYR A 23 18.53 -6.10 -22.21
C TYR A 23 17.61 -6.92 -21.29
N GLU A 24 17.73 -8.24 -21.29
CA GLU A 24 16.97 -9.10 -20.37
C GLU A 24 17.38 -8.87 -18.90
N ARG A 25 18.67 -8.65 -18.62
CA ARG A 25 19.16 -8.28 -17.28
C ARG A 25 18.68 -6.89 -16.86
N GLN A 26 18.63 -5.91 -17.77
CA GLN A 26 18.07 -4.58 -17.49
C GLN A 26 16.57 -4.64 -17.23
N ASP A 27 15.79 -5.32 -18.08
CA ASP A 27 14.34 -5.48 -17.92
C ASP A 27 14.01 -6.26 -16.63
N HIS A 28 14.79 -7.30 -16.29
CA HIS A 28 14.63 -8.02 -15.04
C HIS A 28 15.01 -7.19 -13.80
N ASN A 29 16.01 -6.29 -13.91
CA ASN A 29 16.35 -5.35 -12.84
C ASN A 29 15.35 -4.20 -12.73
N GLU A 30 14.79 -3.70 -13.83
CA GLU A 30 13.77 -2.65 -13.85
C GLU A 30 12.43 -3.17 -13.31
N ARG A 31 12.02 -4.39 -13.67
CA ARG A 31 10.84 -5.04 -13.09
C ARG A 31 10.99 -5.31 -11.59
N ASN A 32 12.19 -5.64 -11.13
CA ASN A 32 12.47 -5.82 -9.70
C ASN A 32 12.57 -4.50 -8.93
N ARG A 33 12.99 -3.40 -9.57
CA ARG A 33 13.03 -2.06 -8.97
C ARG A 33 11.68 -1.34 -9.01
N GLY A 34 10.84 -1.63 -10.00
CA GLY A 34 9.52 -1.00 -10.18
C GLY A 34 8.41 -1.52 -9.25
N ASN A 35 8.65 -2.60 -8.52
CA ASN A 35 7.63 -3.22 -7.65
C ASN A 35 7.69 -2.76 -6.19
N MET A 36 8.65 -1.94 -5.81
CA MET A 36 8.84 -1.56 -4.42
C MET A 36 8.53 -0.08 -4.23
N LEU A 37 7.40 0.20 -3.58
CA LEU A 37 6.99 1.56 -3.24
C LEU A 37 8.13 2.31 -2.53
N THR A 38 8.31 3.57 -2.89
CA THR A 38 9.16 4.51 -2.15
C THR A 38 8.65 4.66 -0.71
N ASN A 39 9.48 5.19 0.19
CA ASN A 39 9.06 5.34 1.60
C ASN A 39 7.90 6.34 1.73
N GLU A 40 7.89 7.36 0.88
CA GLU A 40 6.85 8.36 0.75
C GLU A 40 5.56 7.71 0.24
N GLU A 41 5.62 6.90 -0.81
CA GLU A 41 4.46 6.15 -1.31
C GLU A 41 3.92 5.15 -0.30
N ARG A 42 4.79 4.42 0.43
CA ARG A 42 4.36 3.54 1.52
C ARG A 42 3.65 4.31 2.62
N THR A 43 4.14 5.51 2.94
CA THR A 43 3.53 6.40 3.93
C THR A 43 2.16 6.87 3.46
N MET A 44 2.03 7.32 2.20
CA MET A 44 0.75 7.71 1.62
C MET A 44 -0.26 6.55 1.60
N VAL A 45 0.17 5.36 1.16
CA VAL A 45 -0.67 4.15 1.15
C VAL A 45 -1.09 3.78 2.57
N ARG A 46 -0.16 3.81 3.53
CA ARG A 46 -0.47 3.55 4.93
C ARG A 46 -1.52 4.52 5.44
N ASP A 47 -1.30 5.81 5.26
CA ASP A 47 -2.08 6.86 5.91
C ASP A 47 -3.46 7.07 5.26
N LEU A 48 -3.56 6.92 3.92
CA LEU A 48 -4.79 7.17 3.17
C LEU A 48 -5.62 5.91 2.89
N ILE A 49 -5.01 4.71 2.93
CA ILE A 49 -5.69 3.46 2.55
C ILE A 49 -5.69 2.47 3.71
N LEU A 50 -4.50 2.12 4.23
CA LEU A 50 -4.40 1.03 5.20
C LEU A 50 -4.98 1.41 6.56
N LEU A 51 -4.68 2.60 7.10
CA LEU A 51 -5.19 3.02 8.41
C LEU A 51 -6.73 3.06 8.47
N PRO A 52 -7.44 3.67 7.50
CA PRO A 52 -8.90 3.58 7.44
C PRO A 52 -9.41 2.14 7.36
N TYR A 53 -8.77 1.31 6.53
CA TYR A 53 -9.18 -0.10 6.39
C TYR A 53 -8.99 -0.88 7.70
N ILE A 54 -7.86 -0.70 8.39
CA ILE A 54 -7.58 -1.32 9.69
C ILE A 54 -8.62 -0.87 10.73
N ASP A 55 -9.00 0.41 10.76
CA ASP A 55 -10.05 0.89 11.68
C ASP A 55 -11.39 0.17 11.45
N THR A 56 -11.78 -0.04 10.19
CA THR A 56 -13.00 -0.83 9.88
C THR A 56 -12.89 -2.28 10.32
N MET A 57 -11.72 -2.91 10.14
CA MET A 57 -11.48 -4.29 10.56
C MET A 57 -11.54 -4.43 12.09
N VAL A 58 -10.88 -3.51 12.80
CA VAL A 58 -10.87 -3.49 14.28
C VAL A 58 -12.28 -3.26 14.80
N SER A 59 -13.00 -2.29 14.24
CA SER A 59 -14.41 -2.02 14.60
C SER A 59 -15.30 -3.26 14.43
N LYS A 60 -15.12 -3.99 13.32
CA LYS A 60 -15.87 -5.22 13.05
C LYS A 60 -15.52 -6.32 14.05
N SER A 61 -14.22 -6.55 14.27
CA SER A 61 -13.71 -7.54 15.22
C SER A 61 -14.21 -7.29 16.64
N MET A 62 -14.21 -6.03 17.10
CA MET A 62 -14.73 -5.67 18.43
C MET A 62 -16.20 -6.03 18.59
N LYS A 63 -17.05 -5.74 17.58
CA LYS A 63 -18.47 -6.10 17.60
C LYS A 63 -18.70 -7.62 17.64
N GLU A 64 -17.88 -8.37 16.91
CA GLU A 64 -17.95 -9.84 16.92
C GLU A 64 -17.52 -10.41 18.28
N ILE A 65 -16.48 -9.85 18.90
CA ILE A 65 -15.99 -10.26 20.22
C ILE A 65 -17.01 -9.93 21.32
N GLU A 66 -17.68 -8.78 21.27
CA GLU A 66 -18.77 -8.42 22.17
C GLU A 66 -19.87 -9.49 22.19
N GLN A 67 -20.15 -10.10 21.03
CA GLN A 67 -21.20 -11.11 20.85
C GLN A 67 -20.72 -12.54 21.15
N SER A 68 -19.42 -12.75 21.33
CA SER A 68 -18.83 -14.09 21.46
C SER A 68 -18.98 -14.74 22.85
N GLY A 69 -19.37 -13.97 23.87
CA GLY A 69 -19.45 -14.47 25.26
C GLY A 69 -18.08 -14.83 25.88
N ASN A 70 -16.97 -14.38 25.28
CA ASN A 70 -15.62 -14.67 25.76
C ASN A 70 -15.30 -13.93 27.08
N ILE A 71 -14.68 -14.61 28.04
CA ILE A 71 -14.25 -14.01 29.32
C ILE A 71 -13.20 -12.91 29.14
N LEU A 72 -12.43 -12.96 28.05
CA LEU A 72 -11.41 -11.97 27.70
C LEU A 72 -11.97 -10.79 26.88
N THR A 73 -13.28 -10.75 26.60
CA THR A 73 -13.92 -9.63 25.89
C THR A 73 -13.49 -8.25 26.40
N PRO A 74 -13.45 -7.96 27.72
CA PRO A 74 -12.99 -6.66 28.20
C PRO A 74 -11.55 -6.31 27.77
N MET A 75 -10.65 -7.29 27.76
CA MET A 75 -9.26 -7.09 27.36
C MET A 75 -9.15 -6.83 25.85
N TYR A 76 -9.87 -7.59 25.04
CA TYR A 76 -9.90 -7.39 23.59
C TYR A 76 -10.51 -6.04 23.20
N LEU A 77 -11.56 -5.60 23.89
CA LEU A 77 -12.16 -4.28 23.65
C LEU A 77 -11.23 -3.15 24.05
N MET A 78 -10.53 -3.27 25.18
CA MET A 78 -9.52 -2.30 25.57
C MET A 78 -8.41 -2.17 24.52
N PHE A 79 -7.93 -3.30 24.00
CA PHE A 79 -6.94 -3.31 22.92
C PHE A 79 -7.47 -2.69 21.64
N GLY A 80 -8.69 -3.06 21.22
CA GLY A 80 -9.34 -2.50 20.04
C GLY A 80 -9.49 -0.98 20.14
N GLN A 81 -9.99 -0.48 21.27
CA GLN A 81 -10.10 0.96 21.54
C GLN A 81 -8.73 1.66 21.50
N PHE A 82 -7.68 1.04 22.06
CA PHE A 82 -6.33 1.58 21.98
C PHE A 82 -5.86 1.76 20.53
N VAL A 83 -6.08 0.74 19.68
CA VAL A 83 -5.75 0.80 18.26
C VAL A 83 -6.57 1.87 17.53
N GLN A 84 -7.88 1.94 17.75
CA GLN A 84 -8.74 2.95 17.13
C GLN A 84 -8.36 4.38 17.54
N ASN A 85 -8.03 4.61 18.81
CA ASN A 85 -7.57 5.90 19.30
C ASN A 85 -6.26 6.32 18.63
N ARG A 86 -5.35 5.36 18.41
CA ARG A 86 -4.10 5.62 17.71
C ARG A 86 -4.34 6.02 16.25
N ILE A 87 -5.14 5.23 15.53
CA ILE A 87 -5.49 5.49 14.12
C ILE A 87 -6.18 6.85 13.99
N SER A 88 -7.13 7.16 14.87
CA SER A 88 -7.84 8.43 14.89
C SER A 88 -6.87 9.59 15.04
N LYS A 89 -5.96 9.53 16.02
CA LYS A 89 -4.97 10.58 16.26
C LYS A 89 -4.08 10.82 15.03
N ASP A 90 -3.56 9.76 14.43
CA ASP A 90 -2.69 9.85 13.27
C ASP A 90 -3.47 10.42 12.06
N THR A 91 -4.72 10.01 11.86
CA THR A 91 -5.61 10.54 10.80
C THR A 91 -5.94 12.02 11.00
N PHE A 92 -6.25 12.45 12.23
CA PHE A 92 -6.53 13.86 12.53
C PHE A 92 -5.30 14.75 12.31
N GLN A 93 -4.11 14.27 12.65
CA GLN A 93 -2.85 14.99 12.39
C GLN A 93 -2.65 15.18 10.89
N LEU A 94 -2.78 14.11 10.11
CA LEU A 94 -2.67 14.16 8.65
C LEU A 94 -3.67 15.16 8.03
N GLN A 95 -4.94 15.10 8.42
CA GLN A 95 -5.96 16.03 7.93
C GLN A 95 -5.62 17.49 8.26
N ARG A 96 -5.08 17.74 9.45
CA ARG A 96 -4.66 19.09 9.87
C ARG A 96 -3.50 19.60 9.03
N GLU A 97 -2.53 18.74 8.74
CA GLU A 97 -1.39 19.08 7.89
C GLU A 97 -1.83 19.36 6.45
N LEU A 98 -2.64 18.48 5.86
CA LEU A 98 -3.18 18.68 4.51
C LEU A 98 -3.97 20.00 4.41
N LYS A 99 -4.84 20.30 5.38
CA LYS A 99 -5.57 21.57 5.41
C LYS A 99 -4.64 22.78 5.49
N ARG A 100 -3.60 22.73 6.33
CA ARG A 100 -2.61 23.82 6.44
C ARG A 100 -1.88 24.05 5.13
N THR A 101 -1.45 22.98 4.47
CA THR A 101 -0.75 23.05 3.19
C THR A 101 -1.65 23.63 2.09
N ILE A 102 -2.94 23.23 2.07
CA ILE A 102 -3.91 23.73 1.08
C ILE A 102 -4.31 25.18 1.35
N SER A 103 -4.48 25.59 2.61
CA SER A 103 -4.86 26.97 2.98
C SER A 103 -3.72 27.98 2.90
N GLY A 104 -2.47 27.52 2.75
CA GLY A 104 -1.29 28.37 2.54
C GLY A 104 -0.89 28.56 1.08
N LEU A 105 -1.61 27.94 0.15
CA LEU A 105 -1.50 28.11 -1.31
C LEU A 105 -2.61 29.04 -1.80
#